data_AF-A0AAJ0SHV8-F1
#
_entry.id   AF-A0AAJ0SHV8-F1
#
_cell.length_a   1.000
_cell.length_b   1.000
_cell.length_c   1.000
_cell.angle_alpha   90.00
_cell.angle_beta   90.00
_cell.angle_gamma   90.00
#
_symmetry.space_group_name_H-M   'P 1'
#
loop_
_entity.id
_entity.type
_entity.pdbx_description
1 polymer ?
#
loop_
_entity_poly.entity_id
_entity_poly.type
_entity_poly.pdbx_seq_one_letter_code
_entity_poly.pdbx_strand_id
1 'polypeptide(L)'
;MFPFKKYLVLAVFLCLLSCQSETEDQDSHIDGTITNSSPLTTYLQRVAMVPTVQDNVIDGSSYCTIKLPYTVTVNNAQISLTTKADYQKVIDNINANGYDDDIVNINFPVTMVYYNYIQKVIPNQADFKELIDYWNSYPDLLSKINGLNIHYPITINTYNSANQIAASVSIANDQAFFNFVKNLNASSYIALQYPISITDYNNQTKSITNNLEFEDAIKYAIDYCPENNMSTIDFIATLTNGSWDIPYYFADSEKTSLYSGYSFVFKGDQSVVATKGGVSETGQWESTLQYGVRELKINFSSAGLGKLNSNWKLFEFNSSQVRLRNVSSSTQYLYFEK
;
A
#
# COMPACT_ATOMS: atom_id res chain seq x y z
N MET A 1 29.24 73.82 -11.25
CA MET A 1 30.10 72.63 -11.35
C MET A 1 29.80 71.71 -10.17
N PHE A 2 28.82 70.82 -10.30
CA PHE A 2 28.46 69.84 -9.27
C PHE A 2 29.29 68.57 -9.45
N PRO A 3 29.75 67.93 -8.36
CA PRO A 3 30.77 66.88 -8.43
C PRO A 3 30.16 65.55 -8.84
N PHE A 4 30.21 65.26 -10.14
CA PHE A 4 29.77 63.99 -10.74
C PHE A 4 30.51 62.74 -10.20
N LYS A 5 31.65 62.93 -9.52
CA LYS A 5 32.49 61.83 -9.00
C LYS A 5 31.92 61.11 -7.77
N LYS A 6 30.99 61.70 -7.00
CA LYS A 6 30.42 61.03 -5.82
C LYS A 6 29.24 60.10 -6.14
N TYR A 7 28.56 60.31 -7.27
CA TYR A 7 27.43 59.48 -7.69
C TYR A 7 27.86 58.24 -8.49
N LEU A 8 29.06 58.25 -9.05
CA LEU A 8 29.61 57.08 -9.76
C LEU A 8 29.93 55.91 -8.79
N VAL A 9 30.34 56.20 -7.56
CA VAL A 9 30.65 55.16 -6.55
C VAL A 9 29.37 54.54 -5.98
N LEU A 10 28.27 55.29 -5.92
CA LEU A 10 26.97 54.78 -5.47
C LEU A 10 26.28 53.91 -6.53
N ALA A 11 26.49 54.21 -7.82
CA ALA A 11 25.98 53.39 -8.92
C ALA A 11 26.67 52.02 -9.04
N VAL A 12 27.95 51.92 -8.67
CA VAL A 12 28.70 50.64 -8.70
C VAL A 12 28.34 49.73 -7.52
N PHE A 13 27.87 50.29 -6.40
CA PHE A 13 27.42 49.49 -5.24
C PHE A 13 26.01 48.90 -5.43
N LEU A 14 25.17 49.47 -6.31
CA LEU A 14 23.85 48.91 -6.64
C LEU A 14 23.90 47.72 -7.61
N CYS A 15 25.02 47.49 -8.30
CA CYS A 15 25.18 46.34 -9.20
C CYS A 15 25.61 45.05 -8.47
N LEU A 16 25.79 45.08 -7.14
CA LEU A 16 26.03 43.90 -6.31
C LEU A 16 24.78 43.39 -5.60
N LEU A 17 23.61 44.00 -5.86
CA LEU A 17 22.29 43.50 -5.47
C LEU A 17 21.59 42.80 -6.64
N SER A 18 22.38 42.23 -7.56
CA SER A 18 21.89 41.18 -8.44
C SER A 18 21.43 40.04 -7.53
N CYS A 19 20.13 40.01 -7.20
CA CYS A 19 19.45 38.76 -6.87
C CYS A 19 19.95 37.75 -7.89
N GLN A 20 20.54 36.65 -7.41
CA GLN A 20 20.49 35.44 -8.22
C GLN A 20 19.03 35.30 -8.64
N SER A 21 18.75 35.39 -9.93
CA SER A 21 17.63 34.61 -10.44
C SER A 21 18.12 33.18 -10.32
N GLU A 22 17.87 32.59 -9.14
CA GLU A 22 17.81 31.14 -9.03
C GLU A 22 16.60 30.74 -9.88
N THR A 23 16.79 30.71 -11.19
CA THR A 23 16.17 29.66 -11.99
C THR A 23 16.86 28.40 -11.50
N GLU A 24 16.35 27.87 -10.37
CA GLU A 24 16.06 26.46 -10.38
C GLU A 24 15.19 26.29 -11.63
N ASP A 25 15.82 25.87 -12.72
CA ASP A 25 15.15 24.90 -13.56
C ASP A 25 14.79 23.79 -12.58
N GLN A 26 13.58 23.89 -12.01
CA GLN A 26 12.89 22.77 -11.44
C GLN A 26 12.78 21.83 -12.62
N ASP A 27 13.78 20.97 -12.75
CA ASP A 27 13.61 19.72 -13.45
C ASP A 27 12.45 19.05 -12.72
N SER A 28 11.26 19.22 -13.30
CA SER A 28 10.00 18.74 -12.75
C SER A 28 9.94 17.20 -12.68
N HIS A 29 11.05 16.51 -12.97
CA HIS A 29 11.36 15.21 -12.38
C HIS A 29 11.77 15.36 -10.92
N ILE A 30 10.76 15.54 -10.06
CA ILE A 30 10.89 15.12 -8.66
C ILE A 30 10.83 13.58 -8.62
N ASP A 31 11.81 12.93 -9.27
CA ASP A 31 12.01 11.50 -9.20
C ASP A 31 12.47 11.16 -7.78
N GLY A 32 11.51 10.80 -6.92
CA GLY A 32 11.81 10.30 -5.57
C GLY A 32 10.97 10.88 -4.44
N THR A 33 10.26 12.00 -4.62
CA THR A 33 9.44 12.57 -3.54
C THR A 33 8.15 11.80 -3.34
N ILE A 34 7.89 11.46 -2.08
CA ILE A 34 6.73 10.71 -1.62
C ILE A 34 5.95 11.59 -0.65
N THR A 35 4.63 11.66 -0.82
CA THR A 35 3.70 12.39 0.05
C THR A 35 2.77 11.42 0.77
N ASN A 36 1.97 11.90 1.73
CA ASN A 36 0.97 11.07 2.40
C ASN A 36 -0.09 10.46 1.47
N SER A 37 -0.29 11.01 0.26
CA SER A 37 -1.23 10.54 -0.75
C SER A 37 -0.60 9.68 -1.85
N SER A 38 0.74 9.55 -1.89
CA SER A 38 1.40 8.74 -2.90
C SER A 38 1.06 7.24 -2.74
N PRO A 39 0.86 6.50 -3.85
CA PRO A 39 0.74 5.04 -3.86
C PRO A 39 1.76 4.32 -2.99
N LEU A 40 3.04 4.65 -3.20
CA LEU A 40 4.16 4.04 -2.50
C LEU A 40 4.06 4.21 -0.98
N THR A 41 3.51 5.30 -0.46
CA THR A 41 3.29 5.50 0.98
C THR A 41 2.44 4.40 1.59
N THR A 42 1.32 4.08 0.95
CA THR A 42 0.43 3.01 1.43
C THR A 42 1.13 1.66 1.38
N TYR A 43 1.92 1.40 0.33
CA TYR A 43 2.63 0.14 0.20
C TYR A 43 3.77 0.00 1.22
N LEU A 44 4.56 1.04 1.44
CA LEU A 44 5.63 1.05 2.44
C LEU A 44 5.09 0.83 3.85
N GLN A 45 3.97 1.48 4.19
CA GLN A 45 3.29 1.23 5.47
C GLN A 45 2.90 -0.24 5.62
N ARG A 46 2.32 -0.83 4.57
CA ARG A 46 1.87 -2.23 4.58
C ARG A 46 3.01 -3.24 4.59
N VAL A 47 4.12 -2.97 3.92
CA VAL A 47 5.34 -3.78 4.05
C VAL A 47 5.81 -3.79 5.50
N ALA A 48 5.74 -2.64 6.18
CA ALA A 48 6.16 -2.48 7.57
C ALA A 48 5.11 -2.92 8.62
N MET A 49 3.96 -3.49 8.24
CA MET A 49 2.98 -3.99 9.21
C MET A 49 3.45 -5.26 9.93
N VAL A 50 2.80 -5.60 11.05
CA VAL A 50 3.03 -6.89 11.74
C VAL A 50 2.63 -8.07 10.82
N PRO A 51 3.45 -9.13 10.68
CA PRO A 51 3.03 -10.35 10.02
C PRO A 51 1.97 -11.07 10.84
N THR A 52 0.76 -11.16 10.29
CA THR A 52 -0.44 -11.65 10.99
C THR A 52 -0.96 -12.97 10.44
N VAL A 53 -0.69 -13.28 9.17
CA VAL A 53 -1.33 -14.42 8.49
C VAL A 53 -0.75 -15.80 8.84
N GLN A 54 0.34 -15.83 9.61
CA GLN A 54 1.13 -17.04 9.83
C GLN A 54 0.49 -18.02 10.83
N ASP A 55 -0.35 -17.52 11.72
CA ASP A 55 -1.15 -18.31 12.66
C ASP A 55 -2.63 -18.35 12.29
N ASN A 56 -3.00 -18.06 11.03
CA ASN A 56 -4.38 -18.17 10.56
C ASN A 56 -5.00 -19.56 10.77
N VAL A 57 -4.18 -20.63 10.80
CA VAL A 57 -4.64 -21.99 11.13
C VAL A 57 -5.14 -22.11 12.58
N ILE A 58 -4.77 -21.16 13.44
CA ILE A 58 -5.10 -21.11 14.86
C ILE A 58 -6.16 -20.04 15.13
N ASP A 59 -5.95 -18.82 14.64
CA ASP A 59 -6.77 -17.67 15.02
C ASP A 59 -7.78 -17.24 13.94
N GLY A 60 -7.62 -17.73 12.72
CA GLY A 60 -8.47 -17.41 11.57
C GLY A 60 -8.45 -15.94 11.13
N SER A 61 -7.45 -15.13 11.53
CA SER A 61 -7.44 -13.68 11.28
C SER A 61 -6.22 -13.17 10.54
N SER A 62 -6.44 -12.53 9.39
CA SER A 62 -5.35 -11.86 8.66
C SER A 62 -4.96 -10.49 9.24
N TYR A 63 -5.58 -10.05 10.35
CA TYR A 63 -5.40 -8.70 10.91
C TYR A 63 -4.77 -8.66 12.30
N CYS A 64 -4.60 -9.82 12.93
CA CYS A 64 -3.90 -9.96 14.19
C CYS A 64 -3.16 -11.30 14.25
N THR A 65 -2.35 -11.49 15.28
CA THR A 65 -1.63 -12.73 15.57
C THR A 65 -1.50 -12.88 17.08
N ILE A 66 -1.35 -14.10 17.58
CA ILE A 66 -1.14 -14.36 19.00
C ILE A 66 0.34 -14.21 19.35
N LYS A 67 0.65 -13.39 20.35
CA LYS A 67 2.00 -13.20 20.88
C LYS A 67 2.51 -14.50 21.51
N LEU A 68 3.54 -15.09 20.92
CA LEU A 68 4.26 -16.23 21.48
C LEU A 68 4.94 -15.89 22.83
N PRO A 69 5.03 -16.84 23.78
CA PRO A 69 4.51 -18.20 23.71
C PRO A 69 3.06 -18.32 24.16
N TYR A 70 2.34 -19.32 23.66
CA TYR A 70 1.01 -19.69 24.12
C TYR A 70 0.76 -21.19 23.89
N THR A 71 -0.44 -21.67 24.21
CA THR A 71 -0.79 -23.08 24.06
C THR A 71 -2.15 -23.20 23.40
N VAL A 72 -2.30 -24.22 22.57
CA VAL A 72 -3.59 -24.59 21.96
C VAL A 72 -3.89 -26.06 22.27
N THR A 73 -5.16 -26.41 22.19
CA THR A 73 -5.64 -27.80 22.28
C THR A 73 -6.32 -28.17 20.98
N VAL A 74 -5.79 -29.19 20.29
CA VAL A 74 -6.28 -29.71 19.01
C VAL A 74 -6.45 -31.21 19.16
N ASN A 75 -7.62 -31.75 18.83
CA ASN A 75 -7.92 -33.19 18.93
C ASN A 75 -7.54 -33.83 20.29
N ASN A 76 -7.83 -33.11 21.40
CA ASN A 76 -7.45 -33.44 22.78
C ASN A 76 -5.93 -33.44 23.09
N ALA A 77 -5.08 -33.07 22.13
CA ALA A 77 -3.65 -32.88 22.33
C ALA A 77 -3.33 -31.42 22.64
N GLN A 78 -2.58 -31.19 23.72
CA GLN A 78 -2.11 -29.87 24.09
C GLN A 78 -0.77 -29.57 23.40
N ILE A 79 -0.72 -28.48 22.62
CA ILE A 79 0.44 -28.10 21.79
C ILE A 79 0.98 -26.77 22.28
N SER A 80 2.20 -26.77 22.80
CA SER A 80 2.91 -25.55 23.20
C SER A 80 3.58 -24.89 21.98
N LEU A 81 3.29 -23.60 21.80
CA LEU A 81 3.78 -22.77 20.70
C LEU A 81 4.74 -21.73 21.27
N THR A 82 6.02 -21.85 20.93
CA THR A 82 7.09 -20.96 21.42
C THR A 82 7.79 -20.21 20.30
N THR A 83 7.76 -20.77 19.10
CA THR A 83 8.35 -20.21 17.88
C THR A 83 7.38 -20.39 16.71
N LYS A 84 7.58 -19.64 15.62
CA LYS A 84 6.76 -19.78 14.40
C LYS A 84 6.84 -21.18 13.79
N ALA A 85 7.96 -21.89 13.98
CA ALA A 85 8.10 -23.26 13.50
C ALA A 85 7.13 -24.24 14.20
N ASP A 86 6.64 -23.89 15.40
CA ASP A 86 5.70 -24.74 16.14
C ASP A 86 4.29 -24.75 15.51
N TYR A 87 3.95 -23.81 14.61
CA TYR A 87 2.67 -23.83 13.87
C TYR A 87 2.53 -25.09 13.02
N GLN A 88 3.65 -25.67 12.56
CA GLN A 88 3.64 -26.95 11.85
C GLN A 88 3.10 -28.09 12.72
N LYS A 89 3.31 -28.05 14.04
CA LYS A 89 2.78 -29.09 14.96
C LYS A 89 1.25 -29.08 15.00
N VAL A 90 0.64 -27.90 14.87
CA VAL A 90 -0.82 -27.75 14.80
C VAL A 90 -1.32 -28.33 13.48
N ILE A 91 -0.68 -27.96 12.37
CA ILE A 91 -1.01 -28.48 11.03
C ILE A 91 -0.85 -30.00 10.97
N ASP A 92 0.22 -30.55 11.53
CA ASP A 92 0.48 -32.00 11.57
C ASP A 92 -0.56 -32.74 12.42
N ASN A 93 -1.03 -32.12 13.51
CA ASN A 93 -2.08 -32.70 14.36
C ASN A 93 -3.44 -32.72 13.66
N ILE A 94 -3.77 -31.64 12.94
CA ILE A 94 -4.97 -31.54 12.08
C ILE A 94 -4.91 -32.62 10.99
N ASN A 95 -3.80 -32.71 10.26
CA ASN A 95 -3.65 -33.66 9.16
C ASN A 95 -3.44 -35.13 9.59
N ALA A 96 -3.38 -35.41 10.90
CA ALA A 96 -3.14 -36.76 11.40
C ALA A 96 -4.29 -37.72 11.09
N ASN A 97 -5.50 -37.18 10.92
CA ASN A 97 -6.69 -37.91 10.53
C ASN A 97 -7.52 -37.03 9.58
N GLY A 98 -8.06 -37.63 8.52
CA GLY A 98 -8.83 -36.92 7.50
C GLY A 98 -10.34 -37.04 7.67
N TYR A 99 -10.80 -37.64 8.78
CA TYR A 99 -12.19 -38.00 9.02
C TYR A 99 -12.75 -37.46 10.33
N ASP A 100 -11.95 -36.77 11.13
CA ASP A 100 -12.37 -36.04 12.32
C ASP A 100 -12.68 -34.57 12.04
N ASP A 101 -13.39 -33.96 12.97
CA ASP A 101 -13.64 -32.52 12.98
C ASP A 101 -12.52 -31.83 13.77
N ASP A 102 -11.57 -31.23 13.05
CA ASP A 102 -10.47 -30.50 13.66
C ASP A 102 -10.94 -29.17 14.26
N ILE A 103 -10.86 -29.07 15.59
CA ILE A 103 -11.17 -27.84 16.31
C ILE A 103 -9.93 -27.38 17.08
N VAL A 104 -9.39 -26.23 16.70
CA VAL A 104 -8.28 -25.58 17.41
C VAL A 104 -8.83 -24.70 18.52
N ASN A 105 -8.56 -25.07 19.77
CA ASN A 105 -8.96 -24.31 20.95
C ASN A 105 -7.77 -23.56 21.53
N ILE A 106 -7.86 -22.23 21.64
CA ILE A 106 -6.81 -21.41 22.26
C ILE A 106 -6.92 -21.50 23.78
N ASN A 107 -5.79 -21.77 24.47
CA ASN A 107 -5.74 -21.74 25.93
C ASN A 107 -5.51 -20.30 26.42
N PHE A 108 -6.58 -19.67 26.88
CA PHE A 108 -6.57 -18.30 27.39
C PHE A 108 -6.00 -18.19 28.83
N PRO A 109 -5.52 -17.00 29.25
CA PRO A 109 -5.44 -15.76 28.47
C PRO A 109 -4.31 -15.76 27.44
N VAL A 110 -4.50 -15.00 26.36
CA VAL A 110 -3.45 -14.73 25.36
C VAL A 110 -3.30 -13.24 25.11
N THR A 111 -2.19 -12.81 24.54
CA THR A 111 -2.01 -11.43 24.07
C THR A 111 -2.06 -11.40 22.56
N MET A 112 -3.02 -10.71 21.98
CA MET A 112 -3.06 -10.44 20.54
C MET A 112 -2.15 -9.28 20.18
N VAL A 113 -1.49 -9.37 19.03
CA VAL A 113 -0.77 -8.28 18.36
C VAL A 113 -1.51 -7.99 17.07
N TYR A 114 -1.95 -6.75 16.87
CA TYR A 114 -2.66 -6.34 15.66
C TYR A 114 -1.68 -5.94 14.56
N TYR A 115 -2.15 -5.88 13.31
CA TYR A 115 -1.37 -5.45 12.14
C TYR A 115 -0.63 -4.11 12.34
N ASN A 116 -1.17 -3.25 13.21
CA ASN A 116 -0.68 -1.91 13.55
C ASN A 116 0.13 -1.84 14.86
N TYR A 117 0.65 -2.97 15.35
CA TYR A 117 1.47 -3.09 16.57
C TYR A 117 0.74 -2.86 17.90
N ILE A 118 -0.57 -2.62 17.90
CA ILE A 118 -1.36 -2.59 19.14
C ILE A 118 -1.36 -3.99 19.77
N GLN A 119 -1.18 -4.06 21.08
CA GLN A 119 -1.29 -5.29 21.86
C GLN A 119 -2.51 -5.25 22.75
N LYS A 120 -3.26 -6.35 22.81
CA LYS A 120 -4.44 -6.49 23.67
C LYS A 120 -4.45 -7.87 24.34
N VAL A 121 -4.64 -7.90 25.65
CA VAL A 121 -4.87 -9.16 26.38
C VAL A 121 -6.31 -9.61 26.14
N ILE A 122 -6.47 -10.87 25.74
CA ILE A 122 -7.75 -11.52 25.54
C ILE A 122 -7.91 -12.59 26.62
N PRO A 123 -8.86 -12.42 27.56
CA PRO A 123 -8.93 -13.26 28.75
C PRO A 123 -9.67 -14.58 28.53
N ASN A 124 -10.50 -14.70 27.50
CA ASN A 124 -11.29 -15.91 27.23
C ASN A 124 -11.77 -15.98 25.76
N GLN A 125 -12.44 -17.09 25.41
CA GLN A 125 -12.96 -17.36 24.06
C GLN A 125 -14.05 -16.39 23.61
N ALA A 126 -14.87 -15.85 24.51
CA ALA A 126 -15.94 -14.91 24.14
C ALA A 126 -15.35 -13.58 23.66
N ASP A 127 -14.39 -13.02 24.40
CA ASP A 127 -13.64 -11.82 23.99
C ASP A 127 -12.87 -12.02 22.69
N PHE A 128 -12.33 -13.23 22.47
CA PHE A 128 -11.68 -13.59 21.21
C PHE A 128 -12.69 -13.57 20.05
N LYS A 129 -13.86 -14.19 20.23
CA LYS A 129 -14.90 -14.21 19.20
C LYS A 129 -15.36 -12.79 18.82
N GLU A 130 -15.58 -11.92 19.79
CA GLU A 130 -15.95 -10.52 19.53
C GLU A 130 -14.88 -9.79 18.72
N LEU A 131 -13.60 -10.04 19.01
CA LEU A 131 -12.48 -9.48 18.24
C LEU A 131 -12.50 -9.96 16.78
N ILE A 132 -12.70 -11.26 16.55
CA ILE A 132 -12.75 -11.83 15.21
C ILE A 132 -13.98 -11.34 14.43
N ASP A 133 -15.15 -11.30 15.07
CA ASP A 133 -16.37 -10.75 14.47
C ASP A 133 -16.17 -9.28 14.05
N TYR A 134 -15.50 -8.48 14.89
CA TYR A 134 -15.13 -7.10 14.56
C TYR A 134 -14.28 -7.03 13.29
N TRP A 135 -13.21 -7.82 13.19
CA TRP A 135 -12.35 -7.81 11.99
C TRP A 135 -13.06 -8.32 10.74
N ASN A 136 -13.93 -9.31 10.88
CA ASN A 136 -14.75 -9.81 9.76
C ASN A 136 -15.76 -8.78 9.24
N SER A 137 -16.08 -7.74 10.01
CA SER A 137 -16.86 -6.60 9.52
C SER A 137 -16.08 -5.63 8.63
N TYR A 138 -14.75 -5.79 8.52
CA TYR A 138 -13.87 -5.04 7.63
C TYR A 138 -13.14 -5.99 6.65
N PRO A 139 -13.87 -6.73 5.80
CA PRO A 139 -13.28 -7.77 4.95
C PRO A 139 -12.25 -7.23 3.94
N ASP A 140 -12.34 -5.95 3.60
CA ASP A 140 -11.49 -5.30 2.59
C ASP A 140 -10.40 -4.41 3.18
N LEU A 141 -10.17 -4.48 4.49
CA LEU A 141 -9.03 -3.80 5.09
C LEU A 141 -7.74 -4.33 4.45
N LEU A 142 -6.88 -3.43 3.96
CA LEU A 142 -5.62 -3.85 3.36
C LEU A 142 -4.67 -4.38 4.43
N SER A 143 -4.31 -5.65 4.28
CA SER A 143 -3.39 -6.37 5.17
C SER A 143 -1.93 -6.07 4.85
N LYS A 144 -1.02 -6.63 5.65
CA LYS A 144 0.42 -6.59 5.40
C LYS A 144 0.74 -7.14 4.01
N ILE A 145 1.69 -6.51 3.33
CA ILE A 145 2.35 -7.10 2.16
C ILE A 145 3.47 -8.02 2.66
N ASN A 146 3.26 -9.33 2.58
CA ASN A 146 4.22 -10.36 2.98
C ASN A 146 5.23 -10.65 1.85
N GLY A 147 6.29 -11.39 2.17
CA GLY A 147 7.30 -11.80 1.17
C GLY A 147 8.27 -10.69 0.75
N LEU A 148 8.35 -9.59 1.51
CA LEU A 148 9.36 -8.54 1.35
C LEU A 148 9.79 -8.04 2.73
N ASN A 149 11.07 -8.16 3.04
CA ASN A 149 11.65 -7.73 4.31
C ASN A 149 12.74 -6.69 4.10
N ILE A 150 12.59 -5.53 4.72
CA ILE A 150 13.56 -4.43 4.62
C ILE A 150 14.74 -4.71 5.58
N HIS A 151 15.97 -4.51 5.12
CA HIS A 151 17.14 -4.51 5.98
C HIS A 151 17.33 -3.12 6.57
N TYR A 152 17.25 -3.03 7.90
CA TYR A 152 17.42 -1.79 8.64
C TYR A 152 18.84 -1.65 9.19
N PRO A 153 19.30 -0.42 9.48
CA PRO A 153 18.57 0.83 9.35
C PRO A 153 18.45 1.34 7.90
N ILE A 154 17.37 2.07 7.62
CA ILE A 154 17.24 2.88 6.39
C ILE A 154 17.21 4.37 6.77
N THR A 155 17.57 5.24 5.83
CA THR A 155 17.53 6.69 6.05
C THR A 155 16.47 7.33 5.16
N ILE A 156 15.71 8.25 5.75
CA ILE A 156 14.64 8.99 5.07
C ILE A 156 14.91 10.48 5.23
N ASN A 157 15.06 11.17 4.09
CA ASN A 157 15.07 12.62 4.07
C ASN A 157 13.63 13.12 4.16
N THR A 158 13.41 14.17 4.94
CA THR A 158 12.09 14.74 5.21
C THR A 158 12.10 16.23 4.99
N TYR A 159 10.99 16.76 4.51
CA TYR A 159 10.72 18.18 4.42
C TYR A 159 9.28 18.44 4.85
N ASN A 160 9.09 19.41 5.75
CA ASN A 160 7.77 19.86 6.16
C ASN A 160 7.51 21.27 5.63
N SER A 161 6.53 21.42 4.74
CA SER A 161 6.25 22.69 4.08
C SER A 161 5.61 23.74 4.99
N ALA A 162 4.96 23.34 6.09
CA ALA A 162 4.29 24.26 7.00
C ALA A 162 5.28 25.07 7.86
N ASN A 163 6.41 24.47 8.22
CA ASN A 163 7.47 25.12 8.99
C ASN A 163 8.80 25.25 8.25
N GLN A 164 8.86 24.76 7.00
CA GLN A 164 10.02 24.79 6.11
C GLN A 164 11.24 24.07 6.70
N ILE A 165 11.03 23.03 7.50
CA ILE A 165 12.10 22.26 8.12
C ILE A 165 12.44 21.06 7.25
N ALA A 166 13.71 20.96 6.86
CA ALA A 166 14.30 19.76 6.30
C ALA A 166 15.08 18.99 7.37
N ALA A 167 14.97 17.66 7.38
CA ALA A 167 15.69 16.80 8.30
C ALA A 167 15.98 15.43 7.66
N SER A 168 16.83 14.63 8.30
CA SER A 168 17.07 13.24 7.94
C SER A 168 16.83 12.35 9.15
N VAL A 169 16.11 11.25 8.95
CA VAL A 169 15.70 10.32 10.01
C VAL A 169 16.23 8.93 9.69
N SER A 170 16.88 8.28 10.65
CA SER A 170 17.23 6.86 10.56
C SER A 170 16.11 6.02 11.17
N ILE A 171 15.62 5.05 10.40
CA ILE A 171 14.55 4.13 10.78
C ILE A 171 15.18 2.78 11.11
N ALA A 172 14.96 2.28 12.32
CA ALA A 172 15.68 1.13 12.87
C ALA A 172 15.00 -0.23 12.67
N ASN A 173 13.69 -0.26 12.40
CA ASN A 173 12.90 -1.48 12.25
C ASN A 173 11.51 -1.18 11.64
N ASP A 174 10.76 -2.23 11.32
CA ASP A 174 9.41 -2.15 10.75
C ASP A 174 8.45 -1.33 11.61
N GLN A 175 8.45 -1.49 12.94
CA GLN A 175 7.55 -0.72 13.80
C GLN A 175 7.83 0.78 13.75
N ALA A 176 9.11 1.16 13.76
CA ALA A 176 9.53 2.54 13.57
C ALA A 176 9.11 3.06 12.19
N PHE A 177 9.25 2.23 11.14
CA PHE A 177 8.88 2.62 9.79
C PHE A 177 7.37 2.79 9.62
N PHE A 178 6.58 1.82 10.08
CA PHE A 178 5.11 1.86 10.08
C PHE A 178 4.59 3.12 10.75
N ASN A 179 5.11 3.44 11.95
CA ASN A 179 4.70 4.63 12.68
C ASN A 179 5.15 5.93 12.00
N PHE A 180 6.36 5.95 11.44
CA PHE A 180 6.84 7.09 10.66
C PHE A 180 5.90 7.41 9.49
N VAL A 181 5.59 6.40 8.66
CA VAL A 181 4.70 6.56 7.50
C VAL A 181 3.27 6.91 7.93
N LYS A 182 2.75 6.27 8.98
CA LYS A 182 1.42 6.56 9.54
C LYS A 182 1.25 8.02 9.97
N ASN A 183 2.32 8.66 10.43
CA ASN A 183 2.29 10.02 10.97
C ASN A 183 2.58 11.11 9.92
N LEU A 184 2.76 10.74 8.65
CA LEU A 184 2.86 11.72 7.57
C LEU A 184 1.53 12.47 7.41
N ASN A 185 1.63 13.78 7.20
CA ASN A 185 0.48 14.64 6.95
C ASN A 185 0.62 15.35 5.60
N ALA A 186 -0.36 16.19 5.25
CA ALA A 186 -0.39 16.89 3.95
C ALA A 186 0.79 17.84 3.72
N SER A 187 1.50 18.25 4.79
CA SER A 187 2.70 19.08 4.69
C SER A 187 3.99 18.26 4.70
N SER A 188 3.92 16.93 4.83
CA SER A 188 5.07 16.04 4.88
C SER A 188 5.47 15.55 3.49
N TYR A 189 6.71 15.82 3.11
CA TYR A 189 7.37 15.29 1.93
C TYR A 189 8.56 14.46 2.38
N ILE A 190 8.72 13.27 1.81
CA ILE A 190 9.85 12.39 2.14
C ILE A 190 10.55 11.90 0.88
N ALA A 191 11.82 11.56 1.02
CA ALA A 191 12.59 10.85 0.01
C ALA A 191 13.40 9.73 0.69
N LEU A 192 13.30 8.51 0.16
CA LEU A 192 14.08 7.39 0.63
C LEU A 192 15.54 7.55 0.17
N GLN A 193 16.50 7.33 1.06
CA GLN A 193 17.90 7.26 0.66
C GLN A 193 18.22 5.87 0.15
N TYR A 194 18.47 5.80 -1.16
CA TYR A 194 18.88 4.58 -1.84
C TYR A 194 20.41 4.42 -1.85
N PRO A 195 20.94 3.18 -1.96
CA PRO A 195 20.19 1.93 -2.08
C PRO A 195 19.57 1.43 -0.76
N ILE A 196 18.46 0.70 -0.86
CA ILE A 196 17.84 -0.03 0.25
C ILE A 196 17.94 -1.54 -0.02
N SER A 197 18.51 -2.28 0.92
CA SER A 197 18.59 -3.74 0.84
C SER A 197 17.30 -4.39 1.35
N ILE A 198 16.79 -5.37 0.63
CA ILE A 198 15.62 -6.16 1.01
C ILE A 198 15.90 -7.65 0.84
N THR A 199 15.23 -8.49 1.61
CA THR A 199 15.08 -9.93 1.34
C THR A 199 13.72 -10.18 0.72
N ASP A 200 13.68 -10.84 -0.43
CA ASP A 200 12.44 -11.22 -1.09
C ASP A 200 11.89 -12.57 -0.61
N TYR A 201 10.71 -12.93 -1.12
CA TYR A 201 10.03 -14.18 -0.79
C TYR A 201 10.86 -15.45 -1.07
N ASN A 202 11.82 -15.40 -1.99
CA ASN A 202 12.72 -16.52 -2.31
C ASN A 202 13.99 -16.50 -1.44
N ASN A 203 13.98 -15.74 -0.34
CA ASN A 203 15.13 -15.48 0.54
C ASN A 203 16.34 -14.87 -0.18
N GLN A 204 16.14 -14.20 -1.32
CA GLN A 204 17.21 -13.53 -2.04
C GLN A 204 17.36 -12.09 -1.56
N THR A 205 18.60 -11.66 -1.36
CA THR A 205 18.90 -10.26 -1.04
C THR A 205 18.95 -9.45 -2.34
N LYS A 206 18.19 -8.35 -2.39
CA LYS A 206 18.13 -7.42 -3.53
C LYS A 206 18.45 -6.01 -3.05
N SER A 207 19.17 -5.26 -3.88
CA SER A 207 19.43 -3.83 -3.67
C SER A 207 18.45 -3.03 -4.52
N ILE A 208 17.56 -2.28 -3.88
CA ILE A 208 16.60 -1.37 -4.51
C ILE A 208 17.27 0.00 -4.67
N THR A 209 17.20 0.59 -5.86
CA THR A 209 17.92 1.85 -6.17
C THR A 209 17.02 3.06 -6.36
N ASN A 210 15.71 2.87 -6.51
CA ASN A 210 14.73 3.93 -6.70
C ASN A 210 13.31 3.49 -6.31
N ASN A 211 12.36 4.43 -6.34
CA ASN A 211 10.95 4.20 -5.97
C ASN A 211 10.28 3.16 -6.88
N LEU A 212 10.55 3.18 -8.19
CA LEU A 212 9.94 2.25 -9.15
C LEU A 212 10.39 0.81 -8.88
N GLU A 213 11.68 0.58 -8.66
CA GLU A 213 12.21 -0.73 -8.27
C GLU A 213 11.62 -1.23 -6.95
N PHE A 214 11.36 -0.33 -5.99
CA PHE A 214 10.69 -0.69 -4.74
C PHE A 214 9.26 -1.14 -5.01
N GLU A 215 8.48 -0.37 -5.78
CA GLU A 215 7.12 -0.76 -6.17
C GLU A 215 7.09 -2.07 -6.95
N ASP A 216 8.06 -2.32 -7.82
CA ASP A 216 8.16 -3.57 -8.58
C ASP A 216 8.49 -4.76 -7.68
N ALA A 217 9.36 -4.58 -6.68
CA ALA A 217 9.63 -5.59 -5.66
C ALA A 217 8.37 -5.89 -4.82
N ILE A 218 7.61 -4.86 -4.46
CA ILE A 218 6.32 -4.99 -3.78
C ILE A 218 5.32 -5.75 -4.64
N LYS A 219 5.18 -5.38 -5.93
CA LYS A 219 4.26 -6.05 -6.85
C LYS A 219 4.61 -7.53 -7.00
N TYR A 220 5.90 -7.83 -7.13
CA TYR A 220 6.39 -9.20 -7.17
C TYR A 220 6.00 -9.97 -5.89
N ALA A 221 6.15 -9.36 -4.72
CA ALA A 221 5.74 -9.99 -3.46
C ALA A 221 4.22 -10.24 -3.40
N ILE A 222 3.40 -9.29 -3.83
CA ILE A 222 1.93 -9.45 -3.91
C ILE A 222 1.56 -10.62 -4.83
N ASP A 223 2.18 -10.72 -6.01
CA ASP A 223 1.83 -11.75 -7.00
C ASP A 223 2.30 -13.16 -6.63
N TYR A 224 3.50 -13.28 -6.06
CA TYR A 224 4.19 -14.56 -5.97
C TYR A 224 4.36 -15.10 -4.54
N CYS A 225 4.18 -14.27 -3.50
CA CYS A 225 4.16 -14.76 -2.13
C CYS A 225 2.79 -15.40 -1.81
N PRO A 226 2.71 -16.69 -1.45
CA PRO A 226 1.46 -17.36 -1.12
C PRO A 226 0.74 -16.74 0.08
N GLU A 227 1.48 -16.18 1.04
CA GLU A 227 0.91 -15.49 2.21
C GLU A 227 0.06 -14.26 1.84
N ASN A 228 0.22 -13.70 0.63
CA ASN A 228 -0.62 -12.62 0.12
C ASN A 228 -1.86 -13.12 -0.65
N ASN A 229 -1.90 -14.39 -1.05
CA ASN A 229 -2.90 -14.95 -1.97
C ASN A 229 -3.69 -16.10 -1.33
N MET A 230 -4.12 -15.92 -0.08
CA MET A 230 -4.84 -16.96 0.68
C MET A 230 -6.30 -17.16 0.25
N SER A 231 -6.84 -16.26 -0.58
CA SER A 231 -8.19 -16.39 -1.13
C SER A 231 -8.17 -16.18 -2.64
N THR A 232 -8.90 -17.03 -3.37
CA THR A 232 -9.02 -16.94 -4.83
C THR A 232 -10.25 -16.10 -5.19
N ILE A 233 -10.08 -14.78 -5.20
CA ILE A 233 -11.13 -13.85 -5.64
C ILE A 233 -11.02 -13.67 -7.17
N ASP A 234 -12.14 -13.79 -7.89
CA ASP A 234 -12.14 -13.57 -9.34
C ASP A 234 -12.21 -12.06 -9.65
N PHE A 235 -11.24 -11.56 -10.41
CA PHE A 235 -11.16 -10.14 -10.75
C PHE A 235 -12.36 -9.65 -11.57
N ILE A 236 -12.85 -10.44 -12.53
CA ILE A 236 -13.94 -10.02 -13.41
C ILE A 236 -15.25 -9.98 -12.64
N ALA A 237 -15.51 -11.00 -11.82
CA ALA A 237 -16.65 -11.03 -10.91
C ALA A 237 -16.59 -9.87 -9.92
N THR A 238 -15.41 -9.53 -9.41
CA THR A 238 -15.22 -8.38 -8.52
C THR A 238 -15.54 -7.08 -9.23
N LEU A 239 -14.89 -6.82 -10.37
CA LEU A 239 -15.03 -5.57 -11.12
C LEU A 239 -16.48 -5.31 -11.56
N THR A 240 -17.20 -6.37 -11.94
CA THR A 240 -18.61 -6.27 -12.39
C THR A 240 -19.63 -6.31 -11.26
N ASN A 241 -19.19 -6.44 -10.01
CA ASN A 241 -20.06 -6.48 -8.84
C ASN A 241 -20.13 -5.13 -8.13
N GLY A 242 -21.11 -4.32 -8.53
CA GLY A 242 -21.45 -3.06 -7.86
C GLY A 242 -21.02 -1.81 -8.62
N SER A 243 -20.96 -0.71 -7.89
CA SER A 243 -20.50 0.59 -8.36
C SER A 243 -19.14 0.92 -7.77
N TRP A 244 -18.37 1.71 -8.51
CA TRP A 244 -17.04 2.14 -8.12
C TRP A 244 -16.89 3.64 -8.24
N ASP A 245 -16.25 4.26 -7.27
CA ASP A 245 -15.75 5.63 -7.33
C ASP A 245 -14.24 5.62 -7.61
N ILE A 246 -13.68 6.78 -7.98
CA ILE A 246 -12.23 6.94 -8.16
C ILE A 246 -11.66 7.68 -6.94
N PRO A 247 -11.10 6.97 -5.94
CA PRO A 247 -10.47 7.60 -4.79
C PRO A 247 -9.08 8.18 -5.11
N TYR A 248 -8.44 7.72 -6.20
CA TYR A 248 -7.14 8.22 -6.62
C TYR A 248 -6.93 8.07 -8.13
N TYR A 249 -6.52 9.15 -8.78
CA TYR A 249 -6.05 9.14 -10.16
C TYR A 249 -4.87 10.11 -10.32
N PHE A 250 -3.74 9.56 -10.74
CA PHE A 250 -2.50 10.31 -10.96
C PHE A 250 -2.01 10.12 -12.40
N ALA A 251 -1.83 11.27 -13.04
CA ALA A 251 -1.89 11.55 -14.46
C ALA A 251 -0.72 12.29 -15.09
N ASP A 252 0.49 12.37 -14.51
CA ASP A 252 1.49 13.49 -14.57
C ASP A 252 1.44 14.36 -13.29
N SER A 253 0.25 14.43 -12.70
CA SER A 253 -0.14 15.22 -11.54
C SER A 253 -1.38 14.56 -10.93
N GLU A 254 -1.68 14.93 -9.69
CA GLU A 254 -2.91 14.51 -9.00
C GLU A 254 -4.14 15.08 -9.74
N LYS A 255 -5.06 14.22 -10.15
CA LYS A 255 -6.24 14.57 -10.97
C LYS A 255 -7.56 13.97 -10.42
N THR A 256 -7.56 13.41 -9.21
CA THR A 256 -8.72 12.73 -8.57
C THR A 256 -9.93 13.63 -8.50
N SER A 257 -9.75 14.91 -8.16
CA SER A 257 -10.84 15.89 -8.02
C SER A 257 -11.69 16.04 -9.29
N LEU A 258 -11.15 15.74 -10.47
CA LEU A 258 -11.89 15.76 -11.74
C LEU A 258 -13.01 14.70 -11.77
N TYR A 259 -12.82 13.60 -11.05
CA TYR A 259 -13.71 12.44 -11.04
C TYR A 259 -14.58 12.35 -9.78
N SER A 260 -14.48 13.30 -8.85
CA SER A 260 -15.35 13.32 -7.67
C SER A 260 -16.83 13.35 -8.05
N GLY A 261 -17.61 12.46 -7.44
CA GLY A 261 -19.04 12.28 -7.68
C GLY A 261 -19.40 11.50 -8.95
N TYR A 262 -18.41 10.95 -9.67
CA TYR A 262 -18.68 9.91 -10.67
C TYR A 262 -18.79 8.53 -10.00
N SER A 263 -19.77 7.76 -10.44
CA SER A 263 -19.93 6.35 -10.12
C SER A 263 -19.82 5.51 -11.41
N PHE A 264 -19.00 4.47 -11.39
CA PHE A 264 -18.68 3.60 -12.51
C PHE A 264 -19.26 2.19 -12.28
N VAL A 265 -20.05 1.69 -13.22
CA VAL A 265 -20.62 0.34 -13.18
C VAL A 265 -20.14 -0.46 -14.38
N PHE A 266 -19.28 -1.43 -14.13
CA PHE A 266 -18.79 -2.36 -15.15
C PHE A 266 -19.78 -3.52 -15.30
N LYS A 267 -20.12 -3.88 -16.54
CA LYS A 267 -21.09 -4.94 -16.85
C LYS A 267 -20.43 -6.10 -17.57
N GLY A 268 -21.03 -7.28 -17.43
CA GLY A 268 -20.54 -8.52 -18.08
C GLY A 268 -20.58 -8.51 -19.61
N ASP A 269 -21.30 -7.56 -20.22
CA ASP A 269 -21.33 -7.33 -21.67
C ASP A 269 -20.18 -6.43 -22.16
N GLN A 270 -19.18 -6.17 -21.32
CA GLN A 270 -18.03 -5.29 -21.59
C GLN A 270 -18.37 -3.80 -21.72
N SER A 271 -19.59 -3.39 -21.38
CA SER A 271 -19.92 -1.97 -21.19
C SER A 271 -19.56 -1.48 -19.79
N VAL A 272 -19.16 -0.21 -19.68
CA VAL A 272 -18.99 0.50 -18.41
C VAL A 272 -19.82 1.78 -18.44
N VAL A 273 -20.65 1.99 -17.43
CA VAL A 273 -21.49 3.19 -17.33
C VAL A 273 -20.93 4.09 -16.25
N ALA A 274 -20.51 5.30 -16.63
CA ALA A 274 -20.07 6.34 -15.70
C ALA A 274 -21.20 7.35 -15.50
N THR A 275 -21.59 7.62 -14.26
CA THR A 275 -22.71 8.51 -13.92
C THR A 275 -22.28 9.59 -12.95
N LYS A 276 -22.59 10.86 -13.23
CA LYS A 276 -22.38 11.99 -12.31
C LYS A 276 -23.57 12.93 -12.34
N GLY A 277 -24.16 13.22 -11.18
CA GLY A 277 -25.31 14.12 -11.08
C GLY A 277 -26.52 13.70 -11.92
N GLY A 278 -26.71 12.39 -12.13
CA GLY A 278 -27.80 11.84 -12.95
C GLY A 278 -27.54 11.82 -14.46
N VAL A 279 -26.41 12.33 -14.94
CA VAL A 279 -25.97 12.22 -16.34
C VAL A 279 -25.04 11.04 -16.49
N SER A 280 -25.31 10.17 -17.48
CA SER A 280 -24.51 8.97 -17.74
C SER A 280 -23.84 8.99 -19.11
N GLU A 281 -22.62 8.45 -19.17
CA GLU A 281 -21.92 8.08 -20.39
C GLU A 281 -21.61 6.59 -20.36
N THR A 282 -21.85 5.90 -21.48
CA THR A 282 -21.49 4.49 -21.64
C THR A 282 -20.19 4.39 -22.43
N GLY A 283 -19.17 3.80 -21.82
CA GLY A 283 -17.92 3.41 -22.44
C GLY A 283 -17.85 1.89 -22.64
N GLN A 284 -16.66 1.41 -22.98
CA GLN A 284 -16.32 -0.01 -23.09
C GLN A 284 -15.14 -0.33 -22.18
N TRP A 285 -15.06 -1.58 -21.74
CA TRP A 285 -13.91 -2.08 -21.01
C TRP A 285 -13.52 -3.48 -21.48
N GLU A 286 -12.26 -3.83 -21.36
CA GLU A 286 -11.73 -5.16 -21.68
C GLU A 286 -10.69 -5.53 -20.64
N SER A 287 -10.63 -6.81 -20.25
CA SER A 287 -9.53 -7.32 -19.43
C SER A 287 -8.85 -8.48 -20.13
N THR A 288 -7.52 -8.43 -20.17
CA THR A 288 -6.69 -9.51 -20.73
C THR A 288 -5.66 -9.96 -19.70
N LEU A 289 -5.16 -11.18 -19.87
CA LEU A 289 -4.06 -11.71 -19.08
C LEU A 289 -2.90 -11.99 -20.03
N GLN A 290 -1.84 -11.19 -19.95
CA GLN A 290 -0.67 -11.30 -20.81
C GLN A 290 0.55 -11.63 -19.96
N TYR A 291 1.18 -12.78 -20.21
CA TYR A 291 2.36 -13.23 -19.48
C TYR A 291 2.21 -13.21 -17.94
N GLY A 292 1.00 -13.54 -17.45
CA GLY A 292 0.68 -13.53 -16.01
C GLY A 292 0.33 -12.15 -15.45
N VAL A 293 0.44 -11.07 -16.23
CA VAL A 293 0.02 -9.73 -15.83
C VAL A 293 -1.38 -9.46 -16.36
N ARG A 294 -2.31 -9.15 -15.46
CA ARG A 294 -3.66 -8.75 -15.84
C ARG A 294 -3.68 -7.29 -16.26
N GLU A 295 -4.33 -7.02 -17.38
CA GLU A 295 -4.57 -5.68 -17.88
C GLU A 295 -6.07 -5.37 -17.88
N LEU A 296 -6.41 -4.11 -17.65
CA LEU A 296 -7.73 -3.53 -17.79
C LEU A 296 -7.63 -2.34 -18.76
N LYS A 297 -8.36 -2.41 -19.86
CA LYS A 297 -8.50 -1.30 -20.80
C LYS A 297 -9.87 -0.69 -20.62
N ILE A 298 -9.93 0.63 -20.51
CA ILE A 298 -11.17 1.40 -20.44
C ILE A 298 -11.19 2.34 -21.65
N ASN A 299 -12.37 2.54 -22.23
CA ASN A 299 -12.54 3.41 -23.38
C ASN A 299 -13.85 4.20 -23.28
N PHE A 300 -13.72 5.51 -23.09
CA PHE A 300 -14.80 6.50 -23.19
C PHE A 300 -14.55 7.44 -24.36
N SER A 301 -15.64 7.99 -24.92
CA SER A 301 -15.57 8.86 -26.11
C SER A 301 -15.48 10.34 -25.75
N SER A 302 -15.99 10.76 -24.58
CA SER A 302 -15.91 12.16 -24.18
C SER A 302 -14.48 12.57 -23.83
N ALA A 303 -14.17 13.86 -24.02
CA ALA A 303 -12.86 14.40 -23.66
C ALA A 303 -12.57 14.34 -22.16
N GLY A 304 -13.61 14.29 -21.32
CA GLY A 304 -13.48 14.19 -19.86
C GLY A 304 -13.08 12.78 -19.44
N LEU A 305 -13.95 11.81 -19.68
CA LEU A 305 -13.72 10.41 -19.28
C LEU A 305 -12.66 9.72 -20.16
N GLY A 306 -12.45 10.20 -21.40
CA GLY A 306 -11.41 9.69 -22.29
C GLY A 306 -9.99 9.85 -21.76
N LYS A 307 -9.77 10.68 -20.73
CA LYS A 307 -8.49 10.77 -20.00
C LYS A 307 -8.18 9.51 -19.18
N LEU A 308 -9.20 8.71 -18.84
CA LEU A 308 -9.02 7.40 -18.19
C LEU A 308 -8.61 6.30 -19.18
N ASN A 309 -8.68 6.57 -20.49
CA ASN A 309 -8.35 5.59 -21.51
C ASN A 309 -6.86 5.29 -21.49
N SER A 310 -6.52 4.08 -21.05
CA SER A 310 -5.15 3.60 -20.95
C SER A 310 -5.13 2.07 -20.94
N ASN A 311 -3.94 1.48 -21.06
CA ASN A 311 -3.72 0.06 -20.81
C ASN A 311 -3.25 -0.08 -19.36
N TRP A 312 -4.21 -0.23 -18.45
CA TRP A 312 -3.94 -0.29 -17.02
C TRP A 312 -3.48 -1.69 -16.62
N LYS A 313 -2.34 -1.81 -15.95
CA LYS A 313 -1.91 -3.08 -15.37
C LYS A 313 -2.44 -3.19 -13.95
N LEU A 314 -3.01 -4.35 -13.62
CA LEU A 314 -3.49 -4.64 -12.28
C LEU A 314 -2.31 -4.68 -11.30
N PHE A 315 -2.36 -3.82 -10.29
CA PHE A 315 -1.40 -3.81 -9.20
C PHE A 315 -1.86 -4.74 -8.07
N GLU A 316 -3.09 -4.55 -7.58
CA GLU A 316 -3.70 -5.33 -6.50
C GLU A 316 -5.21 -5.11 -6.53
N PHE A 317 -5.99 -6.07 -6.00
CA PHE A 317 -7.41 -5.87 -5.75
C PHE A 317 -7.90 -6.74 -4.59
N ASN A 318 -9.01 -6.32 -3.99
CA ASN A 318 -9.85 -7.12 -3.10
C ASN A 318 -11.32 -6.91 -3.47
N SER A 319 -12.27 -7.24 -2.59
CA SER A 319 -13.68 -7.19 -2.94
C SER A 319 -14.25 -5.77 -3.10
N SER A 320 -13.58 -4.74 -2.58
CA SER A 320 -14.00 -3.33 -2.70
C SER A 320 -12.94 -2.35 -3.18
N GLN A 321 -11.73 -2.81 -3.50
CA GLN A 321 -10.66 -1.95 -4.01
C GLN A 321 -9.99 -2.58 -5.24
N VAL A 322 -9.73 -1.77 -6.26
CA VAL A 322 -8.92 -2.15 -7.42
C VAL A 322 -7.85 -1.09 -7.62
N ARG A 323 -6.58 -1.50 -7.60
CA ARG A 323 -5.43 -0.62 -7.81
C ARG A 323 -4.77 -0.94 -9.13
N LEU A 324 -4.68 0.07 -9.99
CA LEU A 324 -4.06 -0.07 -11.31
C LEU A 324 -2.86 0.86 -11.43
N ARG A 325 -1.90 0.43 -12.24
CA ARG A 325 -0.69 1.20 -12.57
C ARG A 325 -0.39 1.07 -14.06
N ASN A 326 0.05 2.16 -14.68
CA ASN A 326 0.64 2.12 -16.02
C ASN A 326 2.04 2.76 -15.95
N VAL A 327 3.07 1.98 -16.30
CA VAL A 327 4.46 2.45 -16.34
C VAL A 327 4.81 2.67 -17.81
N SER A 328 5.00 3.92 -18.19
CA SER A 328 5.38 4.33 -19.55
C SER A 328 6.57 5.30 -19.50
N SER A 329 6.45 6.52 -20.02
CA SER A 329 7.43 7.60 -19.78
C SER A 329 7.34 8.16 -18.35
N SER A 330 6.16 8.04 -17.73
CA SER A 330 5.92 8.31 -16.31
C SER A 330 5.01 7.23 -15.75
N THR A 331 5.03 7.05 -14.43
CA THR A 331 4.11 6.13 -13.75
C THR A 331 2.78 6.81 -13.48
N GLN A 332 1.71 6.20 -13.97
CA GLN A 332 0.32 6.63 -13.77
C GLN A 332 -0.40 5.64 -12.88
N TYR A 333 -1.40 6.12 -12.13
CA TYR A 333 -2.18 5.30 -11.21
C TYR A 333 -3.67 5.60 -11.37
N LEU A 334 -4.50 4.56 -11.33
CA LEU A 334 -5.95 4.67 -11.33
C LEU A 334 -6.51 3.66 -10.35
N TYR A 335 -7.15 4.15 -9.30
CA TYR A 335 -7.77 3.32 -8.28
C TYR A 335 -9.29 3.41 -8.38
N PHE A 336 -9.93 2.31 -8.02
CA PHE A 336 -11.37 2.22 -7.82
C PHE A 336 -11.67 1.73 -6.41
N GLU A 337 -12.72 2.25 -5.80
CA GLU A 337 -13.25 1.83 -4.50
C GLU A 337 -14.78 1.83 -4.51
N LYS A 338 -15.42 0.93 -3.75
CA LYS A 338 -16.89 0.79 -3.71
C LYS A 338 -17.62 1.78 -2.81
#